data_AF-A0A5J5EPV5-F1
#
_entry.id   AF-A0A5J5EPV5-F1
#
_cell.length_a   1.000
_cell.length_b   1.000
_cell.length_c   1.000
_cell.angle_alpha   90.00
_cell.angle_beta   90.00
_cell.angle_gamma   90.00
#
_symmetry.space_group_name_H-M   'P 1'
#
loop_
_entity.id
_entity.type
_entity.pdbx_description
1 polymer ?
#
loop_
_entity_poly.entity_id
_entity_poly.type
_entity_poly.pdbx_seq_one_letter_code
_entity_poly.pdbx_strand_id
1 'polypeptide(L)'
;VRRFLQRELKWVVRAGTKAAQKLPKDWELQCEKTFFCLVYTIAKEGVHQSLLVNADQTGVVLVPGGSQKTYEEQGSRQVLIHGKEEKRAFTTVLATSNDGTVLPTQSIHKG
;
A
#
# COMPACT_ATOMS: atom_id res chain seq x y z
N VAL A 1 -1.42 -15.54 -31.90
CA VAL A 1 -1.48 -15.56 -30.41
C VAL A 1 -2.78 -14.98 -29.86
N ARG A 2 -3.08 -13.68 -30.00
CA ARG A 2 -4.31 -13.05 -29.43
C ARG A 2 -5.64 -13.74 -29.79
N ARG A 3 -5.79 -14.15 -31.06
CA ARG A 3 -7.01 -14.84 -31.54
C ARG A 3 -7.22 -16.21 -30.87
N PHE A 4 -6.13 -16.95 -30.65
CA PHE A 4 -6.15 -18.24 -29.96
C PHE A 4 -6.51 -18.06 -28.48
N LEU A 5 -5.85 -17.11 -27.79
CA LEU A 5 -6.13 -16.81 -26.38
C LEU A 5 -7.61 -16.43 -26.15
N GLN A 6 -8.19 -15.63 -27.04
CA GLN A 6 -9.57 -15.16 -26.87
C GLN A 6 -10.63 -16.15 -27.33
N ARG A 7 -10.39 -16.91 -28.41
CA ARG A 7 -11.42 -17.81 -28.98
C ARG A 7 -11.37 -19.22 -28.41
N GLU A 8 -10.16 -19.76 -28.24
CA GLU A 8 -9.98 -21.14 -27.78
C GLU A 8 -9.89 -21.20 -26.25
N LEU A 9 -9.19 -20.25 -25.62
CA LEU A 9 -9.00 -20.23 -24.16
C LEU A 9 -9.94 -19.27 -23.41
N LYS A 10 -10.66 -18.38 -24.12
CA LYS A 10 -11.52 -17.32 -23.54
C LYS A 10 -10.79 -16.39 -22.56
N TRP A 11 -9.48 -16.21 -22.73
CA TRP A 11 -8.65 -15.37 -21.87
C TRP A 11 -8.64 -13.91 -22.32
N VAL A 12 -8.71 -13.01 -21.35
CA VAL A 12 -8.64 -11.56 -21.53
C VAL A 12 -7.58 -10.97 -20.61
N VAL A 13 -7.09 -9.78 -20.94
CA VAL A 13 -6.14 -9.06 -20.09
C VAL A 13 -6.89 -8.56 -18.84
N ARG A 14 -6.36 -8.88 -17.66
CA ARG A 14 -6.98 -8.54 -16.37
C ARG A 14 -5.94 -7.96 -15.42
N ALA A 15 -6.33 -6.97 -14.62
CA ALA A 15 -5.51 -6.46 -13.53
C ALA A 15 -5.66 -7.37 -12.30
N GLY A 16 -4.56 -7.64 -11.59
CA GLY A 16 -4.61 -8.44 -10.38
C GLY A 16 -5.31 -7.69 -9.25
N THR A 17 -6.41 -8.25 -8.73
CA THR A 17 -7.20 -7.68 -7.62
C THR A 17 -6.82 -8.33 -6.29
N LYS A 18 -6.85 -7.55 -5.20
CA LYS A 18 -6.73 -8.08 -3.82
C LYS A 18 -7.99 -7.66 -3.06
N ALA A 19 -8.46 -8.52 -2.16
CA ALA A 19 -9.60 -8.18 -1.30
C ALA A 19 -9.27 -6.92 -0.47
N ALA A 20 -10.22 -5.98 -0.42
CA ALA A 20 -10.11 -4.82 0.45
C ALA A 20 -10.05 -5.28 1.92
N GLN A 21 -9.23 -4.59 2.73
CA GLN A 21 -9.21 -4.83 4.17
C GLN A 21 -10.57 -4.50 4.78
N LYS A 22 -11.02 -5.31 5.74
CA LYS A 22 -12.25 -5.05 6.49
C LYS A 22 -11.96 -3.98 7.53
N LEU A 23 -12.71 -2.89 7.50
CA LEU A 23 -12.65 -1.86 8.54
C LEU A 23 -13.35 -2.36 9.82
N PRO A 24 -12.86 -1.98 11.01
CA PRO A 24 -13.61 -2.13 12.25
C PRO A 24 -14.97 -1.43 12.17
N LYS A 25 -15.94 -1.84 12.99
CA LYS A 25 -17.29 -1.23 12.96
C LYS A 25 -17.31 0.24 13.39
N ASP A 26 -16.38 0.63 14.25
CA ASP A 26 -16.30 1.93 14.92
C ASP A 26 -15.10 2.77 14.45
N TRP A 27 -14.55 2.47 13.26
CA TRP A 27 -13.35 3.13 12.74
C TRP A 27 -13.49 4.65 12.67
N GLU A 28 -14.67 5.17 12.30
CA GLU A 28 -14.94 6.61 12.22
C GLU A 28 -14.78 7.29 13.59
N LEU A 29 -15.37 6.69 14.62
CA LEU A 29 -15.28 7.19 15.99
C LEU A 29 -13.85 7.15 16.52
N GLN A 30 -13.09 6.10 16.19
CA GLN A 30 -11.68 6.00 16.57
C GLN A 30 -10.84 7.09 15.88
N CYS A 31 -11.06 7.32 14.59
CA CYS A 31 -10.40 8.39 13.85
C CYS A 31 -10.72 9.77 14.44
N GLU A 32 -11.99 10.04 14.73
CA GLU A 32 -12.44 11.32 15.29
C GLU A 32 -11.86 11.57 16.70
N LYS A 33 -11.94 10.58 17.59
CA LYS A 33 -11.34 10.69 18.94
C LYS A 33 -9.84 10.94 18.87
N THR A 34 -9.14 10.20 18.01
CA THR A 34 -7.69 10.35 17.84
C THR A 34 -7.35 11.75 17.33
N PHE A 35 -8.10 12.25 16.35
CA PHE A 35 -7.92 13.60 15.82
C PHE A 35 -8.06 14.65 16.93
N PHE A 36 -9.13 14.61 17.73
CA PHE A 36 -9.32 15.58 18.82
C PHE A 36 -8.25 15.46 19.91
N CYS A 37 -7.84 14.25 20.27
CA CYS A 37 -6.75 14.04 21.23
C CYS A 37 -5.43 14.63 20.73
N LEU A 38 -5.10 14.45 19.45
CA LEU A 38 -3.90 15.03 18.84
C LEU A 38 -3.98 16.55 18.84
N VAL A 39 -5.07 17.14 18.34
CA VAL A 39 -5.25 18.60 18.30
C VAL A 39 -5.17 19.22 19.69
N TYR A 40 -5.84 18.63 20.68
CA TYR A 40 -5.79 19.09 22.06
C TYR A 40 -4.37 19.04 22.63
N THR A 41 -3.65 17.94 22.42
CA THR A 41 -2.27 17.77 22.91
C THR A 41 -1.33 18.77 22.27
N ILE A 42 -1.43 18.95 20.94
CA ILE A 42 -0.61 19.90 20.19
C ILE A 42 -0.83 21.33 20.68
N ALA A 43 -2.10 21.73 20.85
CA ALA A 43 -2.46 23.06 21.31
C ALA A 43 -2.04 23.31 22.76
N LYS A 44 -2.25 22.33 23.64
CA LYS A 44 -1.95 22.44 25.08
C LYS A 44 -0.46 22.49 25.36
N GLU A 45 0.32 21.61 24.73
CA GLU A 45 1.75 21.48 24.99
C GLU A 45 2.58 22.39 24.07
N GLY A 46 1.96 23.13 23.15
CA GLY A 46 2.64 24.01 22.21
C GLY A 46 3.62 23.26 21.29
N VAL A 47 3.23 22.07 20.84
CA VAL A 47 4.13 21.18 20.08
C VAL A 47 4.56 21.85 18.77
N HIS A 48 5.87 22.01 18.59
CA HIS A 48 6.42 22.61 17.38
C HIS A 48 6.16 21.71 16.15
N GLN A 49 5.92 22.32 14.98
CA GLN A 49 5.58 21.59 13.75
C GLN A 49 6.66 20.59 13.32
N SER A 50 7.93 20.86 13.60
CA SER A 50 9.05 19.95 13.32
C SER A 50 8.98 18.64 14.12
N LEU A 51 8.21 18.61 15.22
CA LEU A 51 8.04 17.44 16.08
C LEU A 51 6.79 16.61 15.71
N LEU A 52 5.95 17.13 14.81
CA LEU A 52 4.80 16.41 14.28
C LEU A 52 5.25 15.55 13.11
N VAL A 53 5.62 14.31 13.39
CA VAL A 53 6.18 13.38 12.41
C VAL A 53 5.15 12.35 12.00
N ASN A 54 4.89 12.27 10.69
CA ASN A 54 4.21 11.13 10.09
C ASN A 54 5.26 10.14 9.58
N ALA A 55 5.13 8.87 9.97
CA ALA A 55 6.05 7.81 9.56
C ALA A 55 5.25 6.58 9.13
N ASP A 56 5.66 5.96 8.02
CA ASP A 56 5.07 4.72 7.54
C ASP A 56 6.16 3.82 6.92
N GLN A 57 5.87 2.52 6.86
CA GLN A 57 6.72 1.52 6.23
C GLN A 57 6.08 0.98 4.96
N THR A 58 6.89 0.81 3.92
CA THR A 58 6.44 0.25 2.65
C THR A 58 7.40 -0.81 2.13
N GLY A 59 6.85 -1.85 1.48
CA GLY A 59 7.64 -2.87 0.80
C GLY A 59 8.08 -2.38 -0.57
N VAL A 60 9.39 -2.28 -0.79
CA VAL A 60 9.99 -1.93 -2.07
C VAL A 60 10.39 -3.21 -2.80
N VAL A 61 9.73 -3.48 -3.92
CA VAL A 61 10.00 -4.68 -4.74
C VAL A 61 11.23 -4.45 -5.61
N LEU A 62 12.23 -5.32 -5.51
CA LEU A 62 13.51 -5.24 -6.24
C LEU A 62 13.36 -5.54 -7.72
N VAL A 63 12.47 -6.48 -8.06
CA VAL A 63 12.12 -6.80 -9.44
C VAL A 63 10.65 -6.43 -9.60
N PRO A 64 10.32 -5.30 -10.24
CA PRO A 64 8.93 -4.99 -10.52
C PRO A 64 8.39 -6.12 -11.40
N GLY A 65 7.54 -6.98 -10.83
CA GLY A 65 6.84 -8.00 -11.61
C GLY A 65 6.22 -7.30 -12.82
N GLY A 66 6.60 -7.74 -14.03
CA GLY A 66 6.16 -7.14 -15.28
C GLY A 66 4.66 -6.88 -15.24
N SER A 67 4.22 -5.77 -15.85
CA SER A 67 2.87 -5.17 -15.82
C SER A 67 1.87 -5.85 -14.89
N GLN A 68 1.20 -5.12 -13.99
CA GLN A 68 0.13 -5.59 -13.08
C GLN A 68 -1.11 -6.24 -13.76
N LYS A 69 -0.96 -6.68 -15.01
CA LYS A 69 -1.87 -7.34 -15.90
C LYS A 69 -1.34 -8.73 -16.28
N THR A 70 -2.21 -9.72 -16.24
CA THR A 70 -1.98 -11.06 -16.79
C THR A 70 -3.14 -11.43 -17.72
N TYR A 71 -3.01 -12.55 -18.43
CA TYR A 71 -4.13 -13.18 -19.13
C TYR A 71 -4.85 -14.14 -18.18
N GLU A 72 -6.17 -14.05 -18.13
CA GLU A 72 -7.02 -14.94 -17.32
C GLU A 72 -8.39 -15.10 -17.98
N GLU A 73 -9.12 -16.18 -17.66
CA GLU A 73 -10.44 -16.45 -18.19
C GLU A 73 -11.43 -15.29 -17.96
N GLN A 74 -12.26 -15.02 -18.98
CA GLN A 74 -13.28 -13.99 -18.92
C GLN A 74 -14.31 -14.33 -17.82
N GLY A 75 -14.50 -13.40 -16.88
CA GLY A 75 -15.43 -13.56 -15.76
C GLY A 75 -14.75 -13.91 -14.43
N SER A 76 -13.44 -14.18 -14.45
CA SER A 76 -12.66 -14.44 -13.22
C SER A 76 -12.73 -13.27 -12.24
N ARG A 77 -13.14 -13.59 -11.00
CA ARG A 77 -13.31 -12.64 -9.89
C ARG A 77 -12.01 -12.33 -9.16
N GLN A 78 -11.10 -13.29 -9.10
CA GLN A 78 -9.76 -13.16 -8.53
C GLN A 78 -8.76 -13.60 -9.58
N VAL A 79 -7.74 -12.77 -9.82
CA VAL A 79 -6.73 -12.99 -10.85
C VAL A 79 -5.36 -12.99 -10.20
N LEU A 80 -4.72 -14.15 -10.17
CA LEU A 80 -3.39 -14.33 -9.60
C LEU A 80 -2.34 -13.92 -10.63
N ILE A 81 -1.34 -13.15 -10.19
CA ILE A 81 -0.20 -12.78 -11.04
C ILE A 81 1.02 -13.49 -10.45
N HIS A 82 1.54 -14.48 -11.18
CA HIS A 82 2.78 -15.16 -10.81
C HIS A 82 3.94 -14.16 -10.76
N GLY A 83 4.77 -14.23 -9.72
CA GLY A 83 5.86 -13.27 -9.47
C GLY A 83 5.43 -11.97 -8.76
N LYS A 84 4.12 -11.65 -8.68
CA LYS A 84 3.64 -10.52 -7.85
C LYS A 84 3.81 -10.80 -6.36
N GLU A 85 3.76 -12.06 -5.96
CA GLU A 85 3.97 -12.51 -4.58
C GLU A 85 5.41 -12.97 -4.29
N GLU A 86 6.31 -12.97 -5.29
CA GLU A 86 7.72 -13.26 -5.04
C GLU A 86 8.33 -12.15 -4.17
N LYS A 87 8.70 -12.52 -2.95
CA LYS A 87 9.16 -11.63 -1.88
C LYS A 87 10.59 -11.12 -2.07
N ARG A 88 11.01 -10.80 -3.30
CA ARG A 88 12.25 -10.03 -3.51
C ARG A 88 11.95 -8.56 -3.26
N ALA A 89 11.77 -8.22 -2.00
CA ALA A 89 11.48 -6.88 -1.54
C ALA A 89 12.28 -6.56 -0.28
N PHE A 90 12.57 -5.29 -0.06
CA PHE A 90 13.06 -4.78 1.21
C PHE A 90 12.04 -3.81 1.79
N THR A 91 12.02 -3.65 3.11
CA THR A 91 11.13 -2.68 3.75
C THR A 91 11.84 -1.35 3.83
N THR A 92 11.15 -0.27 3.47
CA THR A 92 11.62 1.10 3.66
C THR A 92 10.72 1.80 4.66
N VAL A 93 11.31 2.41 5.68
CA VAL A 93 10.63 3.32 6.59
C VAL A 93 10.88 4.74 6.12
N LEU A 94 9.81 5.47 5.83
CA LEU A 94 9.84 6.88 5.44
C LEU A 94 9.12 7.70 6.51
N ALA A 95 9.70 8.85 6.85
CA ALA A 95 9.08 9.79 7.76
C ALA A 95 9.25 11.23 7.27
N THR A 96 8.25 12.05 7.55
CA THR A 96 8.20 13.46 7.21
C THR A 96 7.59 14.24 8.37
N SER A 97 8.18 15.37 8.73
CA SER A 97 7.60 16.29 9.70
C SER A 97 6.63 17.28 9.04
N ASN A 98 5.75 17.88 9.86
CA ASN A 98 4.75 18.83 9.40
C ASN A 98 5.33 20.17 8.92
N ASP A 99 6.60 20.46 9.20
CA ASP A 99 7.33 21.59 8.62
C ASP A 99 7.90 21.29 7.21
N GLY A 100 7.66 20.08 6.68
CA GLY A 100 8.12 19.65 5.36
C GLY A 100 9.49 18.97 5.36
N THR A 101 10.15 18.82 6.51
CA THR A 101 11.44 18.12 6.57
C THR A 101 11.25 16.62 6.33
N VAL A 102 12.00 16.09 5.37
CA VAL A 102 12.10 14.64 5.15
C VAL A 102 13.14 14.08 6.12
N LEU A 103 12.73 13.14 6.96
CA LEU A 103 13.62 12.47 7.90
C LEU A 103 14.43 11.37 7.21
N PRO A 104 15.59 10.96 7.78
CA PRO A 104 16.40 9.90 7.21
C PRO A 104 15.60 8.63 6.92
N THR A 105 15.71 8.15 5.69
CA THR A 105 15.04 6.93 5.24
C THR A 105 15.83 5.71 5.71
N GLN A 106 15.14 4.73 6.30
CA GLN A 106 15.75 3.47 6.73
C GLN A 106 15.34 2.32 5.82
N SER A 107 16.32 1.67 5.19
CA SER A 107 16.10 0.44 4.43
C SER A 107 16.43 -0.79 5.29
N ILE A 108 15.46 -1.70 5.40
CA ILE A 108 15.55 -2.95 6.15
C ILE A 108 15.54 -4.09 5.14
N HIS A 109 16.70 -4.71 4.96
CA HIS A 109 16.90 -5.83 4.03
C HIS A 109 16.73 -7.21 4.68
N LYS A 110 16.45 -7.24 6.00
CA LYS A 110 16.27 -8.47 6.77
C LYS A 110 14.77 -8.80 6.84
N GLY A 111 14.37 -9.88 6.17
CA GLY A 111 12.99 -10.40 6.13
C GLY A 111 12.95 -11.84 5.66
#